data_AF-A0A8J3BMD8-F1
#
_entry.id   AF-A0A8J3BMD8-F1
#
_cell.length_a   1.000
_cell.length_b   1.000
_cell.length_c   1.000
_cell.angle_alpha   90.00
_cell.angle_beta   90.00
_cell.angle_gamma   90.00
#
_symmetry.space_group_name_H-M   'P 1'
#
loop_
_entity.id
_entity.type
_entity.pdbx_description
1 polymer ?
#
loop_
_entity_poly.entity_id
_entity_poly.type
_entity_poly.pdbx_seq_one_letter_code
_entity_poly.pdbx_strand_id
1 'polypeptide(L)'
;MKKIFLVSLLSFFAATFNLNAQQVDASASETGKICFIRSTGFQGSASAFKTFIDEQFVCKLNNKRFSYHEVTPGIHRCSVQFGGKKSKDKAEKFEVDVKPGKTTYVQLVFETGILINNVYCEEVTENTAVQKMSQLKEDDKCL
;
A
#
# COMPACT_ATOMS: atom_id res chain seq x y z
N MET A 1 -29.18 -74.28 -26.58
CA MET A 1 -29.27 -73.03 -25.81
C MET A 1 -28.01 -72.20 -26.07
N LYS A 2 -28.21 -70.94 -26.49
CA LYS A 2 -27.33 -69.74 -26.54
C LYS A 2 -25.80 -69.96 -26.34
N LYS A 3 -24.96 -69.79 -27.38
CA LYS A 3 -24.12 -68.60 -27.74
C LYS A 3 -23.30 -68.06 -26.53
N ILE A 4 -21.97 -67.90 -26.58
CA ILE A 4 -21.22 -66.73 -27.11
C ILE A 4 -19.71 -67.07 -26.94
N PHE A 5 -18.92 -67.32 -27.99
CA PHE A 5 -17.96 -66.42 -28.67
C PHE A 5 -17.17 -65.40 -27.81
N LEU A 6 -15.85 -65.62 -27.71
CA LEU A 6 -14.76 -64.70 -28.08
C LEU A 6 -14.93 -63.20 -27.75
N VAL A 7 -14.00 -62.64 -26.96
CA VAL A 7 -13.14 -61.48 -27.33
C VAL A 7 -12.39 -60.99 -26.09
N SER A 8 -11.07 -61.11 -26.19
CA SER A 8 -10.06 -60.43 -25.37
C SER A 8 -10.00 -58.96 -25.75
N LEU A 9 -10.19 -58.03 -24.82
CA LEU A 9 -9.66 -56.65 -24.90
C LEU A 9 -9.88 -55.88 -23.59
N LEU A 10 -9.11 -54.81 -23.43
CA LEU A 10 -9.18 -53.71 -22.46
C LEU A 10 -8.43 -53.93 -21.13
N SER A 11 -7.51 -53.06 -20.69
CA SER A 11 -6.83 -51.93 -21.32
C SER A 11 -5.77 -51.45 -20.32
N PHE A 12 -4.57 -51.19 -20.83
CA PHE A 12 -3.47 -50.56 -20.11
C PHE A 12 -3.93 -49.19 -19.59
N PHE A 13 -3.93 -49.00 -18.27
CA PHE A 13 -4.18 -47.71 -17.64
C PHE A 13 -2.91 -46.86 -17.77
N ALA A 14 -2.72 -46.23 -18.93
CA ALA A 14 -1.71 -45.18 -19.08
C ALA A 14 -2.26 -43.92 -18.40
N ALA A 15 -1.87 -43.69 -17.15
CA ALA A 15 -2.07 -42.42 -16.48
C ALA A 15 -1.18 -41.37 -17.16
N THR A 16 -1.74 -40.65 -18.13
CA THR A 16 -1.15 -39.43 -18.66
C THR A 16 -1.31 -38.33 -17.60
N PHE A 17 -0.23 -38.05 -16.88
CA PHE A 17 -0.12 -36.86 -16.06
C PHE A 17 -0.11 -35.64 -17.01
N ASN A 18 -1.29 -35.06 -17.24
CA ASN A 18 -1.39 -33.74 -17.84
C ASN A 18 -0.88 -32.72 -16.82
N LEU A 19 0.40 -32.38 -16.92
CA LEU A 19 0.96 -31.16 -16.35
C LEU A 19 0.25 -29.98 -17.00
N ASN A 20 -0.79 -29.47 -16.35
CA ASN A 20 -1.29 -28.13 -16.64
C ASN A 20 -0.20 -27.14 -16.23
N ALA A 21 0.63 -26.74 -17.19
CA ALA A 21 1.41 -25.53 -17.08
C ALA A 21 0.42 -24.36 -16.98
N GLN A 22 0.16 -23.89 -15.76
CA GLN A 22 -0.50 -22.61 -15.56
C GLN A 22 0.41 -21.55 -16.20
N GLN A 23 -0.01 -21.04 -17.37
CA GLN A 23 0.49 -19.77 -17.87
C GLN A 23 0.11 -18.73 -16.83
N VAL A 24 1.09 -18.32 -16.03
CA VAL A 24 1.00 -17.10 -15.23
C VAL A 24 0.93 -15.97 -16.25
N ASP A 25 -0.27 -15.43 -16.45
CA ASP A 25 -0.47 -14.21 -17.21
C ASP A 25 0.50 -13.14 -16.67
N ALA A 26 1.49 -12.78 -17.47
CA ALA A 26 2.43 -11.67 -17.22
C ALA A 26 1.75 -10.31 -17.44
N SER A 27 0.50 -10.19 -17.01
CA SER A 27 -0.24 -8.95 -16.82
C SER A 27 -0.54 -8.76 -15.34
N ALA A 28 0.40 -9.16 -14.47
CA ALA A 28 0.47 -8.59 -13.13
C ALA A 28 0.55 -7.07 -13.31
N SER A 29 -0.60 -6.39 -13.16
CA SER A 29 -0.68 -4.94 -13.13
C SER A 29 0.29 -4.50 -12.04
N GLU A 30 1.45 -4.00 -12.43
CA GLU A 30 2.49 -3.59 -11.49
C GLU A 30 1.88 -2.54 -10.57
N THR A 31 1.64 -2.91 -9.31
CA THR A 31 1.14 -1.97 -8.30
C THR A 31 2.19 -0.89 -8.08
N GLY A 32 1.73 0.29 -7.67
CA GLY A 32 2.60 1.31 -7.13
C GLY A 32 2.51 1.34 -5.61
N LYS A 33 3.35 2.16 -4.99
CA LYS A 33 3.35 2.34 -3.53
C LYS A 33 3.30 3.80 -3.15
N ILE A 34 2.59 4.10 -2.07
CA ILE A 34 2.71 5.37 -1.34
C ILE A 34 3.40 5.08 -0.02
N CYS A 35 4.49 5.80 0.27
CA CYS A 35 5.19 5.72 1.55
C CYS A 35 4.92 6.99 2.36
N PHE A 36 4.18 6.87 3.46
CA PHE A 36 4.02 7.97 4.41
C PHE A 36 5.21 8.02 5.36
N ILE A 37 5.81 9.19 5.53
CA ILE A 37 6.99 9.42 6.37
C ILE A 37 6.65 10.45 7.44
N ARG A 38 6.80 10.08 8.72
CA ARG A 38 6.60 11.00 9.85
C ARG A 38 7.88 11.23 10.62
N SER A 39 8.46 12.43 10.41
CA SER A 39 9.64 12.92 11.12
C SER A 39 9.43 14.36 11.62
N THR A 40 8.34 14.60 12.35
CA THR A 40 7.88 15.95 12.75
C THR A 40 8.56 16.50 14.03
N GLY A 41 9.67 15.89 14.45
CA GLY A 41 10.42 16.31 15.62
C GLY A 41 9.65 16.20 16.94
N PHE A 42 10.11 16.92 17.97
CA PHE A 42 9.50 16.88 19.30
C PHE A 42 8.14 17.60 19.35
N GLN A 43 8.01 18.74 18.67
CA GLN A 43 6.79 19.57 18.70
C GLN A 43 5.57 18.80 18.17
N GLY A 44 5.74 18.03 17.10
CA GLY A 44 4.69 17.23 16.52
C GLY A 44 4.53 15.84 17.15
N SER A 45 5.06 15.54 18.33
CA SER A 45 5.13 14.16 18.87
C SER A 45 3.96 13.72 19.75
N ALA A 46 3.08 14.66 20.14
CA ALA A 46 2.08 14.47 21.19
C ALA A 46 1.04 13.37 20.90
N SER A 47 0.72 13.09 19.63
CA SER A 47 -0.25 12.04 19.26
C SER A 47 0.14 11.34 17.96
N ALA A 48 -0.43 10.17 17.69
CA ALA A 48 -0.36 9.57 16.35
C ALA A 48 -1.11 10.44 15.34
N PHE A 49 -0.67 10.44 14.08
CA PHE A 49 -1.41 11.05 12.97
C PHE A 49 -2.17 9.96 12.23
N LYS A 50 -3.34 10.30 11.70
CA LYS A 50 -4.09 9.40 10.84
C LYS A 50 -3.89 9.81 9.40
N THR A 51 -3.43 8.88 8.58
CA THR A 51 -3.25 9.07 7.15
C THR A 51 -4.37 8.39 6.39
N PHE A 52 -4.71 8.99 5.25
CA PHE A 52 -5.78 8.52 4.38
C PHE A 52 -5.31 8.58 2.93
N ILE A 53 -5.71 7.59 2.15
CA ILE A 53 -5.59 7.54 0.69
C ILE A 53 -7.01 7.43 0.15
N ASP A 54 -7.39 8.33 -0.75
CA ASP A 54 -8.74 8.39 -1.35
C ASP A 54 -9.85 8.36 -0.28
N GLU A 55 -9.62 9.16 0.78
CA GLU A 55 -10.51 9.30 1.94
C GLU A 55 -10.63 8.06 2.85
N GLN A 56 -9.99 6.96 2.48
CA GLN A 56 -9.94 5.74 3.27
C GLN A 56 -8.81 5.79 4.28
N PHE A 57 -9.08 5.39 5.53
CA PHE A 57 -8.05 5.31 6.56
C PHE A 57 -7.06 4.19 6.21
N VAL A 58 -5.76 4.51 6.20
CA VAL A 58 -4.72 3.53 5.87
C VAL A 58 -3.70 3.33 6.97
N CYS A 59 -3.43 4.35 7.80
CA CYS A 59 -2.49 4.18 8.91
C CYS A 59 -2.71 5.14 10.07
N LYS A 60 -2.51 4.65 11.29
CA LYS A 60 -2.26 5.47 12.48
C LYS A 60 -0.75 5.55 12.70
N LEU A 61 -0.11 6.54 12.08
CA LEU A 61 1.35 6.65 12.05
C LEU A 61 1.89 7.42 13.26
N ASN A 62 2.65 6.73 14.10
CA ASN A 62 3.33 7.33 15.26
C ASN A 62 4.52 8.20 14.85
N ASN A 63 5.01 9.05 15.75
CA ASN A 63 6.18 9.87 15.42
C ASN A 63 7.43 8.99 15.24
N LYS A 64 8.37 9.46 14.41
CA LYS A 64 9.58 8.71 14.03
C LYS A 64 9.26 7.35 13.38
N ARG A 65 8.27 7.32 12.49
CA ARG A 65 7.84 6.13 11.76
C ARG A 65 7.60 6.42 10.29
N PHE A 66 7.60 5.37 9.48
CA PHE A 66 7.10 5.39 8.10
C PHE A 66 6.25 4.14 7.83
N SER A 67 5.44 4.15 6.79
CA SER A 67 4.58 3.02 6.40
C SER A 67 4.37 2.99 4.88
N TYR A 68 4.47 1.81 4.27
CA TYR A 68 4.18 1.59 2.86
C TYR A 68 2.74 1.13 2.63
N HIS A 69 2.13 1.61 1.54
CA HIS A 69 0.77 1.30 1.14
C HIS A 69 0.73 0.98 -0.36
N GLU A 70 0.33 -0.24 -0.72
CA GLU A 70 0.16 -0.62 -2.12
C GLU A 70 -1.13 -0.02 -2.69
N VAL A 71 -1.01 0.56 -3.88
CA VAL A 71 -2.12 1.20 -4.60
C VAL A 71 -2.03 0.91 -6.10
N THR A 72 -3.15 1.07 -6.80
CA THR A 72 -3.14 1.04 -8.27
C THR A 72 -2.33 2.21 -8.82
N PRO A 73 -1.70 2.09 -10.01
CA PRO A 73 -1.12 3.25 -10.66
C PRO A 73 -2.19 4.30 -10.99
N GLY A 74 -1.86 5.59 -10.82
CA GLY A 74 -2.77 6.70 -11.06
C GLY A 74 -2.69 7.82 -10.03
N ILE A 75 -3.61 8.77 -10.13
CA ILE A 75 -3.71 9.90 -9.20
C ILE A 75 -4.45 9.45 -7.94
N HIS A 76 -3.82 9.66 -6.79
CA HIS A 76 -4.39 9.38 -5.47
C HIS A 76 -4.42 10.63 -4.60
N ARG A 77 -5.43 10.72 -3.72
CA ARG A 77 -5.59 11.83 -2.77
C ARG A 77 -5.13 11.43 -1.38
N CYS A 78 -3.96 11.91 -1.00
CA CYS A 78 -3.41 11.78 0.34
C CYS A 78 -3.95 12.85 1.27
N SER A 79 -4.27 12.49 2.50
CA SER A 79 -4.58 13.47 3.56
C SER A 79 -4.13 12.97 4.92
N VAL A 80 -3.92 13.91 5.84
CA VAL A 80 -3.49 13.65 7.21
C VAL A 80 -4.29 14.49 8.19
N GLN A 81 -4.57 13.94 9.37
CA GLN A 81 -5.19 14.68 10.47
C GLN A 81 -4.79 14.09 11.84
N PHE A 82 -4.88 14.88 12.89
CA PHE A 82 -4.56 14.46 14.27
C PHE A 82 -5.42 13.30 14.80
N GLY A 83 -6.65 13.13 14.29
CA GLY A 83 -7.59 12.12 14.78
C GLY A 83 -8.92 12.13 14.04
N GLY A 84 -9.82 11.19 14.35
CA GLY A 84 -11.09 10.95 13.64
C GLY A 84 -11.10 9.61 12.89
N LYS A 85 -12.26 9.12 12.45
CA LYS A 85 -12.35 7.83 11.72
C LYS A 85 -12.36 7.98 10.20
N LYS A 86 -12.77 9.15 9.71
CA LYS A 86 -12.86 9.50 8.30
C LYS A 86 -11.99 10.72 8.00
N SER A 87 -11.52 10.83 6.76
CA SER A 87 -10.86 12.05 6.30
C SER A 87 -11.85 13.21 6.41
N LYS A 88 -11.44 14.32 7.02
CA LYS A 88 -12.29 15.50 7.17
C LYS A 88 -12.42 16.22 5.84
N ASP A 89 -13.58 16.85 5.60
CA ASP A 89 -13.82 17.65 4.39
C ASP A 89 -12.84 18.82 4.28
N LYS A 90 -12.47 19.41 5.42
CA LYS A 90 -11.50 20.52 5.51
C LYS A 90 -10.03 20.09 5.55
N ALA A 91 -9.75 18.79 5.57
CA ALA A 91 -8.36 18.33 5.49
C ALA A 91 -7.83 18.57 4.08
N GLU A 92 -6.59 19.05 3.97
CA GLU A 92 -5.93 19.20 2.67
C GLU A 92 -5.87 17.84 1.96
N LYS A 93 -6.23 17.86 0.66
CA LYS A 93 -6.19 16.70 -0.23
C LYS A 93 -5.01 16.87 -1.17
N PHE A 94 -3.87 16.31 -0.79
CA PHE A 94 -2.64 16.36 -1.56
C PHE A 94 -2.67 15.27 -2.63
N GLU A 95 -2.59 15.66 -3.90
CA GLU A 95 -2.62 14.72 -5.02
C GLU A 95 -1.22 14.20 -5.36
N VAL A 96 -1.11 12.89 -5.51
CA VAL A 96 0.12 12.21 -5.92
C VAL A 96 -0.15 11.34 -7.14
N ASP A 97 0.77 11.34 -8.10
CA ASP A 97 0.72 10.50 -9.30
C ASP A 97 1.62 9.28 -9.10
N VAL A 98 1.00 8.14 -8.83
CA VAL A 98 1.70 6.88 -8.55
C VAL A 98 1.97 6.14 -9.85
N LYS A 99 3.24 5.86 -10.12
CA LYS A 99 3.66 5.09 -11.30
C LYS A 99 3.75 3.59 -11.00
N PRO A 100 3.48 2.71 -12.00
CA PRO A 100 3.64 1.27 -11.85
C PRO A 100 5.06 0.92 -11.38
N GLY A 101 5.15 0.02 -10.40
CA GLY A 101 6.43 -0.46 -9.85
C GLY A 101 7.25 0.59 -9.07
N LYS A 102 6.75 1.82 -8.90
CA LYS A 102 7.45 2.90 -8.18
C LYS A 102 6.81 3.21 -6.84
N THR A 103 7.63 3.76 -5.95
CA THR A 103 7.17 4.33 -4.68
C THR A 103 7.14 5.85 -4.78
N THR A 104 5.99 6.45 -4.46
CA THR A 104 5.86 7.88 -4.20
C THR A 104 5.99 8.14 -2.70
N TYR A 105 6.91 9.02 -2.31
CA TYR A 105 7.22 9.30 -0.91
C TYR A 105 6.53 10.57 -0.44
N VAL A 106 5.70 10.46 0.58
CA VAL A 106 4.89 11.55 1.12
C VAL A 106 5.29 11.80 2.57
N GLN A 107 5.90 12.95 2.83
CA GLN A 107 6.19 13.37 4.19
C GLN A 107 4.96 14.02 4.84
N LEU A 108 4.76 13.71 6.12
CA LEU A 108 3.77 14.39 6.96
C LEU A 108 4.44 15.59 7.60
N VAL A 109 3.90 16.78 7.34
CA VAL A 109 4.39 18.03 7.91
C VAL A 109 3.49 18.43 9.07
N PHE A 110 4.10 18.93 10.14
CA PHE A 110 3.42 19.55 11.27
C PHE A 110 3.90 20.98 11.36
N GLU A 111 2.96 21.92 11.34
CA GLU A 111 3.23 23.34 11.41
C GLU A 111 2.50 23.93 12.62
N THR A 112 3.27 24.57 13.50
CA THR A 112 2.71 25.27 14.67
C THR A 112 2.18 26.62 14.21
N GLY A 113 0.87 26.82 14.26
CA GLY A 113 0.26 28.12 14.02
C GLY A 113 0.11 28.94 15.30
N ILE A 114 -0.12 30.25 15.15
CA ILE A 114 -0.35 31.17 16.27
C ILE A 114 -1.64 30.82 17.04
N LEU A 115 -2.66 30.32 16.32
CA LEU A 115 -3.97 29.97 16.89
C LEU A 115 -4.29 28.47 16.78
N ILE A 116 -3.85 27.80 15.71
CA ILE A 116 -4.19 26.41 15.42
C ILE A 116 -2.99 25.73 14.77
N ASN A 117 -2.66 24.51 15.22
CA ASN A 117 -1.65 23.68 14.57
C ASN A 117 -2.21 23.05 13.30
N ASN A 118 -1.38 22.98 12.26
CA ASN A 118 -1.74 22.38 10.99
C ASN A 118 -0.93 21.10 10.74
N VAL A 119 -1.53 20.17 9.99
CA VAL A 119 -0.84 19.00 9.45
C VAL A 119 -1.25 18.81 8.00
N TYR A 120 -0.27 18.54 7.16
CA TYR A 120 -0.49 18.36 5.73
C TYR A 120 0.53 17.39 5.14
N CYS A 121 0.31 17.00 3.88
CA CYS A 121 1.17 16.09 3.13
C CYS A 121 2.04 16.88 2.16
N GLU A 122 3.26 16.41 1.93
CA GLU A 122 4.17 16.97 0.93
C GLU A 122 4.95 15.83 0.27
N GLU A 123 5.06 15.83 -1.05
CA GLU A 123 5.88 14.85 -1.75
C GLU A 123 7.36 15.18 -1.57
N VAL A 124 8.17 14.15 -1.34
CA VAL A 124 9.63 14.28 -1.28
C VAL A 124 10.29 13.33 -2.26
N THR A 125 11.49 13.70 -2.71
CA THR A 125 12.30 12.82 -3.57
C THR A 125 12.74 11.57 -2.81
N GLU A 126 13.04 10.51 -3.55
CA GLU A 126 13.55 9.26 -3.00
C GLU A 126 14.81 9.46 -2.14
N ASN A 127 15.76 10.28 -2.60
CA ASN A 127 16.98 10.58 -1.84
C ASN A 127 16.64 11.19 -0.46
N THR A 128 15.75 12.19 -0.43
CA THR A 128 15.29 12.82 0.82
C THR A 128 14.55 11.81 1.71
N ALA A 129 13.71 10.97 1.12
CA ALA A 129 12.98 9.93 1.84
C ALA A 129 13.93 8.92 2.50
N VAL A 130 14.87 8.35 1.73
CA VAL A 130 15.85 7.36 2.21
C VAL A 130 16.69 7.93 3.36
N GLN A 131 17.17 9.17 3.21
CA GLN A 131 17.92 9.84 4.26
C GLN A 131 17.10 9.98 5.54
N LYS A 132 15.85 10.44 5.44
CA LYS A 132 14.95 10.54 6.61
C LYS A 132 14.69 9.17 7.22
N MET A 133 14.30 8.18 6.41
CA MET A 133 13.91 6.83 6.84
C MET A 133 15.05 6.06 7.52
N SER A 134 16.31 6.38 7.24
CA SER A 134 17.47 5.77 7.93
C SER A 134 17.44 5.92 9.46
N GLN A 135 16.70 6.91 9.98
CA GLN A 135 16.56 7.20 11.41
C GLN A 135 15.15 6.86 11.94
N LEU A 136 14.29 6.26 11.13
CA LEU A 136 12.90 5.93 11.45
C LEU A 136 12.72 4.42 11.55
N LYS A 137 11.61 3.99 12.14
CA LYS A 137 11.19 2.58 12.10
C LYS A 137 9.99 2.43 11.20
N GLU A 138 9.93 1.36 10.44
CA GLU A 138 8.72 1.00 9.73
C GLU A 138 7.59 0.69 10.74
N ASP A 139 6.38 1.08 10.40
CA ASP A 139 5.14 0.71 11.08
C ASP A 139 4.31 -0.14 10.11
N ASP A 140 4.51 -1.45 10.19
CA ASP A 140 3.87 -2.47 9.35
C ASP A 140 2.45 -2.82 9.82
N LYS A 141 2.08 -2.43 11.04
CA LYS A 141 0.78 -2.77 11.66
C LYS A 141 -0.26 -1.68 11.50
N CYS A 142 0.16 -0.42 11.43
CA CYS A 142 -0.73 0.72 11.21
C CYS A 142 -1.92 0.83 12.20
N LEU A 143 -1.70 0.42 13.47
CA LEU A 143 -2.70 0.33 14.56
C LEU A 143 -2.91 1.65 15.34
#